data_AF-A0A3C1KQN8-F1
#
_entry.id   AF-A0A3C1KQN8-F1
#
_cell.length_a   1.000
_cell.length_b   1.000
_cell.length_c   1.000
_cell.angle_alpha   90.00
_cell.angle_beta   90.00
_cell.angle_gamma   90.00
#
_symmetry.space_group_name_H-M   'P 1'
#
loop_
_entity.id
_entity.type
_entity.pdbx_description
1 polymer ?
#
loop_
_entity_poly.entity_id
_entity_poly.type
_entity_poly.pdbx_seq_one_letter_code
_entity_poly.pdbx_strand_id
1 'polypeptide(L)'
;MLNSSGTTPSGATVTSTLDLAEGLRDRRRYLRELDCARGLAILLVFLFHAWGLSSLQLPSSPTPGLSLIAGGNTGVTLFFVLSGFLLSLPWLRHAADATQPKPLLAAYFKARALRIVPLYYIALLLTWLLTGNTATVARAALFQFVGFQAFPYSVVWWTLVTEVQFYLLLPVGMVLWTRGRWPRLLCIALLLAWAACYANLVLFGELASDKSFLLTKSVFARAPAFLVGIVTAAIWLRLLQAPA
;
A
#
# COMPACT_ATOMS: atom_id res chain seq x y z
N MET A 1 45.84 62.39 -17.59
CA MET A 1 46.59 61.85 -16.43
C MET A 1 45.97 60.51 -16.08
N LEU A 2 46.78 59.46 -16.16
CA LEU A 2 46.47 58.08 -15.76
C LEU A 2 46.21 58.02 -14.26
N ASN A 3 45.23 57.24 -13.80
CA ASN A 3 45.52 56.24 -12.77
C ASN A 3 44.51 55.09 -12.78
N SER A 4 45.06 53.89 -12.87
CA SER A 4 44.41 52.59 -12.67
C SER A 4 44.25 52.29 -11.18
N SER A 5 43.16 51.64 -10.79
CA SER A 5 43.23 50.62 -9.75
C SER A 5 42.04 49.67 -9.88
N GLY A 6 42.34 48.44 -10.30
CA GLY A 6 41.42 47.33 -10.18
C GLY A 6 41.35 46.86 -8.72
N THR A 7 40.19 46.35 -8.33
CA THR A 7 40.05 45.35 -7.29
C THR A 7 38.89 44.44 -7.65
N THR A 8 39.11 43.16 -7.37
CA THR A 8 38.43 41.94 -7.81
C THR A 8 36.97 41.80 -7.34
N PRO A 9 36.16 40.96 -8.01
CA PRO A 9 34.80 40.67 -7.59
C PRO A 9 34.83 39.74 -6.36
N SER A 10 34.43 40.27 -5.19
CA SER A 10 34.32 39.48 -3.96
C SER A 10 32.94 38.82 -3.89
N GLY A 11 32.94 37.49 -4.08
CA GLY A 11 32.04 36.58 -3.38
C GLY A 11 30.55 36.81 -3.56
N ALA A 12 30.02 36.49 -4.75
CA ALA A 12 28.64 35.98 -4.79
C ALA A 12 28.61 34.70 -3.95
N THR A 13 28.18 34.84 -2.70
CA THR A 13 27.77 33.69 -1.89
C THR A 13 26.53 33.15 -2.57
N VAL A 14 26.74 32.23 -3.52
CA VAL A 14 25.68 31.35 -4.02
C VAL A 14 25.40 30.42 -2.85
N THR A 15 24.63 30.93 -1.88
CA THR A 15 23.84 30.08 -1.01
C THR A 15 22.85 29.45 -1.97
N SER A 16 23.23 28.31 -2.56
CA SER A 16 22.26 27.39 -3.12
C SER A 16 21.47 26.84 -1.93
N THR A 17 20.56 27.66 -1.41
CA THR A 17 19.34 27.12 -0.86
C THR A 17 18.70 26.40 -2.05
N LEU A 18 19.07 25.14 -2.23
CA LEU A 18 18.20 24.18 -2.87
C LEU A 18 16.90 24.31 -2.08
N ASP A 19 16.01 25.16 -2.58
CA ASP A 19 14.70 25.32 -2.00
C ASP A 19 13.96 24.02 -2.30
N LEU A 20 14.15 23.05 -1.41
CA LEU A 20 13.50 21.75 -1.41
C LEU A 20 11.96 21.90 -1.36
N ALA A 21 11.43 23.13 -1.29
CA ALA A 21 10.02 23.43 -1.49
C ALA A 21 9.55 23.30 -2.95
N GLU A 22 10.39 23.52 -3.96
CA GLU A 22 9.94 23.56 -5.37
C GLU A 22 9.55 22.19 -5.95
N GLY A 23 9.96 21.09 -5.33
CA GLY A 23 9.63 19.72 -5.77
C GLY A 23 8.47 19.06 -5.03
N LEU A 24 7.91 19.68 -3.99
CA LEU A 24 6.94 19.04 -3.10
C LEU A 24 5.51 19.30 -3.58
N ARG A 25 4.92 18.27 -4.19
CA ARG A 25 3.47 18.08 -4.28
C ARG A 25 2.80 18.58 -2.99
N ASP A 26 1.90 19.55 -3.12
CA ASP A 26 1.11 20.22 -2.08
C ASP A 26 1.26 19.64 -0.64
N ARG A 27 2.14 20.25 0.16
CA ARG A 27 2.51 19.84 1.54
C ARG A 27 1.30 19.63 2.47
N ARG A 28 0.14 20.26 2.21
CA ARG A 28 -1.05 20.14 3.08
C ARG A 28 -1.75 18.78 2.98
N ARG A 29 -1.47 17.99 1.93
CA ARG A 29 -2.08 16.66 1.71
C ARG A 29 -1.06 15.52 1.76
N TYR A 30 0.22 15.82 1.89
CA TYR A 30 1.31 14.86 1.89
C TYR A 30 1.72 14.49 3.32
N LEU A 31 1.49 13.23 3.71
CA LEU A 31 1.88 12.70 5.01
C LEU A 31 3.23 11.99 4.88
N ARG A 32 4.32 12.77 5.04
CA ARG A 32 5.71 12.30 4.84
C ARG A 32 6.04 11.08 5.69
N GLU A 33 5.53 11.06 6.92
CA GLU A 33 5.72 10.00 7.90
C GLU A 33 5.20 8.66 7.36
N LEU A 34 4.06 8.67 6.66
CA LEU A 34 3.46 7.47 6.08
C LEU A 34 4.22 6.98 4.85
N ASP A 35 4.84 7.87 4.09
CA ASP A 35 5.71 7.48 2.98
C ASP A 35 7.02 6.87 3.49
N CYS A 36 7.59 7.39 4.58
CA CYS A 36 8.70 6.74 5.28
C CYS A 36 8.31 5.34 5.80
N ALA A 37 7.13 5.21 6.40
CA ALA A 37 6.62 3.91 6.86
C ALA A 37 6.44 2.91 5.71
N ARG A 38 6.00 3.37 4.52
CA ARG A 38 5.95 2.55 3.31
C ARG A 38 7.35 2.13 2.83
N GLY A 39 8.31 3.05 2.84
CA GLY A 39 9.70 2.74 2.51
C GLY A 39 10.27 1.65 3.42
N LEU A 40 10.04 1.76 4.73
CA LEU A 40 10.44 0.75 5.71
C LEU A 40 9.75 -0.59 5.44
N ALA A 41 8.45 -0.58 5.15
CA ALA A 41 7.70 -1.78 4.80
C ALA A 41 8.25 -2.46 3.54
N ILE A 42 8.63 -1.70 2.49
CA ILE A 42 9.26 -2.26 1.27
C ILE A 42 10.59 -2.91 1.64
N LEU A 43 11.41 -2.21 2.42
CA LEU A 43 12.74 -2.69 2.79
C LEU A 43 12.65 -4.00 3.58
N LEU A 44 11.75 -4.08 4.56
CA LEU A 44 11.53 -5.32 5.32
C LEU A 44 11.10 -6.49 4.44
N VAL A 45 10.16 -6.26 3.52
CA VAL A 45 9.70 -7.31 2.58
C VAL A 45 10.83 -7.73 1.64
N PHE A 46 11.61 -6.78 1.13
CA PHE A 46 12.76 -7.06 0.27
C PHE A 46 13.80 -7.92 0.99
N LEU A 47 14.21 -7.52 2.20
CA LEU A 47 15.19 -8.26 2.99
C LEU A 47 14.70 -9.67 3.33
N PHE A 48 13.42 -9.82 3.66
CA PHE A 48 12.81 -11.14 3.91
C PHE A 48 12.90 -12.07 2.68
N HIS A 49 12.61 -11.56 1.48
CA HIS A 49 12.69 -12.36 0.25
C HIS A 49 14.13 -12.62 -0.18
N ALA A 50 15.02 -11.62 -0.06
CA ALA A 50 16.44 -11.77 -0.35
C ALA A 50 17.07 -12.83 0.56
N TRP A 51 16.71 -12.84 1.85
CA TRP A 51 17.10 -13.89 2.80
C TRP A 51 16.50 -15.25 2.43
N GLY A 52 15.21 -15.31 2.10
CA GLY A 52 14.57 -16.56 1.68
C GLY A 52 15.20 -17.18 0.43
N LEU A 53 15.75 -16.36 -0.46
CA LEU A 53 16.44 -16.80 -1.68
C LEU A 53 17.93 -17.11 -1.46
N SER A 54 18.55 -16.64 -0.37
CA SER A 54 19.99 -16.81 -0.13
C SER A 54 20.38 -18.20 0.38
N SER A 55 19.41 -19.10 0.61
CA SER A 55 19.58 -20.44 1.21
C SER A 55 20.21 -20.44 2.63
N LEU A 56 20.35 -19.27 3.25
CA LEU A 56 20.87 -19.13 4.61
C LEU A 56 19.84 -19.64 5.62
N GLN A 57 20.28 -20.54 6.49
CA GLN A 57 19.45 -21.07 7.56
C GLN A 57 19.38 -20.07 8.71
N LEU A 58 18.20 -19.98 9.34
CA LEU A 58 18.03 -19.16 10.53
C LEU A 58 18.73 -19.88 11.70
N PRO A 59 19.65 -19.21 12.43
CA PRO A 59 20.23 -19.76 13.65
C PRO A 59 19.14 -20.06 14.67
N SER A 60 19.37 -21.04 15.55
CA SER A 60 18.46 -21.39 16.65
C SER A 60 18.24 -20.24 17.65
N SER A 61 19.17 -19.28 17.71
CA SER A 61 19.03 -18.04 18.48
C SER A 61 19.42 -16.85 17.59
N PRO A 62 18.49 -16.37 16.76
CA PRO A 62 18.78 -15.27 15.84
C PRO A 62 19.01 -13.97 16.61
N THR A 63 19.93 -13.14 16.13
CA THR A 63 20.08 -11.79 16.66
C THR A 63 18.79 -10.98 16.44
N PRO A 64 18.53 -9.90 17.21
CA PRO A 64 17.34 -9.08 17.03
C PRO A 64 17.16 -8.57 15.59
N GLY A 65 18.25 -8.17 14.94
CA GLY A 65 18.23 -7.71 13.55
C GLY A 65 17.84 -8.83 12.57
N LEU A 66 18.34 -10.04 12.78
CA LEU A 66 17.98 -11.19 11.94
C LEU A 66 16.53 -11.64 12.17
N SER A 67 16.06 -11.56 13.42
CA SER A 67 14.65 -11.82 13.78
C SER A 67 13.71 -10.83 13.08
N LEU A 68 14.10 -9.56 12.99
CA LEU A 68 13.35 -8.55 12.27
C LEU A 68 13.27 -8.86 10.76
N ILE A 69 14.38 -9.30 10.16
CA ILE A 69 14.41 -9.72 8.74
C ILE A 69 13.53 -10.95 8.53
N ALA A 70 13.61 -11.95 9.41
CA ALA A 70 12.78 -13.16 9.35
C ALA A 70 11.28 -12.85 9.48
N GLY A 71 10.94 -11.82 10.26
CA GLY A 71 9.58 -11.26 10.36
C GLY A 71 9.21 -10.25 9.27
N GLY A 72 10.06 -10.02 8.27
CA GLY A 72 9.88 -8.95 7.28
C GLY A 72 8.66 -9.11 6.37
N ASN A 73 8.07 -10.31 6.31
CA ASN A 73 6.77 -10.54 5.65
C ASN A 73 5.63 -9.70 6.26
N THR A 74 5.74 -9.28 7.52
CA THR A 74 4.79 -8.38 8.20
C THR A 74 4.71 -7.00 7.55
N GLY A 75 5.75 -6.58 6.82
CA GLY A 75 5.73 -5.34 6.04
C GLY A 75 4.58 -5.29 5.02
N VAL A 76 4.15 -6.44 4.49
CA VAL A 76 2.96 -6.51 3.62
C VAL A 76 1.69 -6.15 4.37
N THR A 77 1.53 -6.63 5.61
CA THR A 77 0.38 -6.27 6.46
C THR A 77 0.37 -4.77 6.74
N LEU A 78 1.53 -4.19 7.06
CA LEU A 78 1.68 -2.74 7.25
C LEU A 78 1.30 -1.98 5.96
N PHE A 79 1.69 -2.48 4.78
CA PHE A 79 1.25 -1.90 3.50
C PHE A 79 -0.27 -1.81 3.38
N PHE A 80 -0.98 -2.89 3.68
CA PHE A 80 -2.44 -2.90 3.61
C PHE A 80 -3.08 -1.94 4.62
N VAL A 81 -2.56 -1.84 5.83
CA VAL A 81 -3.01 -0.85 6.83
C VAL A 81 -2.80 0.57 6.30
N LEU A 82 -1.60 0.89 5.80
CA LEU A 82 -1.28 2.22 5.26
C LEU A 82 -2.10 2.55 4.01
N SER A 83 -2.40 1.56 3.18
CA SER A 83 -3.29 1.72 2.03
C SER A 83 -4.73 1.99 2.47
N GLY A 84 -5.27 1.24 3.42
CA GLY A 84 -6.59 1.49 4.00
C GLY A 84 -6.70 2.91 4.57
N PHE A 85 -5.68 3.34 5.32
CA PHE A 85 -5.61 4.69 5.88
C PHE A 85 -5.59 5.77 4.79
N LEU A 86 -4.62 5.72 3.89
CA LEU A 86 -4.39 6.80 2.93
C LEU A 86 -5.47 6.89 1.86
N LEU A 87 -6.03 5.76 1.43
CA LEU A 87 -7.03 5.74 0.37
C LEU A 87 -8.41 6.16 0.89
N SER A 88 -8.74 5.86 2.15
CA SER A 88 -10.02 6.24 2.74
C SER A 88 -10.06 7.73 3.15
N LEU A 89 -8.91 8.32 3.48
CA LEU A 89 -8.83 9.68 4.03
C LEU A 89 -9.57 10.76 3.21
N PRO A 90 -9.46 10.85 1.87
CA PRO A 90 -10.20 11.85 1.10
C PRO A 90 -11.72 11.66 1.16
N TRP A 91 -12.18 10.41 1.23
CA TRP A 91 -13.61 10.07 1.34
C TRP A 91 -14.15 10.43 2.72
N LEU A 92 -13.40 10.09 3.76
CA LEU A 92 -13.77 10.39 5.14
C LEU A 92 -13.77 11.90 5.41
N ARG A 93 -12.82 12.66 4.83
CA ARG A 93 -12.80 14.13 4.90
C ARG A 93 -14.06 14.75 4.30
N HIS A 94 -14.42 14.34 3.08
CA HIS A 94 -15.64 14.83 2.43
C HIS A 94 -16.93 14.41 3.17
N ALA A 95 -16.94 13.21 3.76
CA ALA A 95 -18.07 12.74 4.55
C ALA A 95 -18.23 13.49 5.89
N ALA A 96 -17.13 13.95 6.48
CA ALA A 96 -17.13 14.74 7.72
C ALA A 96 -17.42 16.23 7.48
N ASP A 97 -16.96 16.77 6.36
CA ASP A 97 -17.10 18.18 5.98
C ASP A 97 -17.44 18.27 4.49
N ALA A 98 -18.69 18.63 4.18
CA ALA A 98 -19.21 18.74 2.82
C ALA A 98 -18.56 19.88 2.01
N THR A 99 -17.85 20.82 2.66
CA THR A 99 -17.08 21.85 1.96
C THR A 99 -15.80 21.30 1.35
N GLN A 100 -15.31 20.15 1.83
CA GLN A 100 -14.17 19.46 1.23
C GLN A 100 -14.56 18.87 -0.13
N PRO A 101 -13.64 18.87 -1.12
CA PRO A 101 -13.94 18.37 -2.45
C PRO A 101 -14.25 16.87 -2.44
N LYS A 102 -15.33 16.48 -3.11
CA LYS A 102 -15.70 15.08 -3.30
C LYS A 102 -14.60 14.34 -4.07
N PRO A 103 -14.19 13.13 -3.64
CA PRO A 103 -13.23 12.33 -4.39
C PRO A 103 -13.71 12.02 -5.80
N LEU A 104 -12.93 12.41 -6.81
CA LEU A 104 -13.19 12.09 -8.21
C LEU A 104 -12.72 10.67 -8.53
N LEU A 105 -13.66 9.78 -8.88
CA LEU A 105 -13.37 8.37 -9.21
C LEU A 105 -12.35 8.23 -10.35
N ALA A 106 -12.50 9.03 -11.41
CA ALA A 106 -11.58 8.99 -12.55
C ALA A 106 -10.14 9.36 -12.14
N ALA A 107 -9.98 10.43 -11.34
CA ALA A 107 -8.67 10.83 -10.83
C ALA A 107 -8.07 9.78 -9.89
N TYR A 108 -8.91 9.16 -9.05
CA TYR A 108 -8.52 8.07 -8.16
C TYR A 108 -8.00 6.86 -8.94
N PHE A 109 -8.78 6.32 -9.87
CA PHE A 109 -8.39 5.15 -10.66
C PHE A 109 -7.19 5.45 -11.56
N LYS A 110 -7.12 6.63 -12.19
CA LYS A 110 -5.94 7.05 -12.96
C LYS A 110 -4.68 7.07 -12.10
N ALA A 111 -4.73 7.66 -10.92
CA ALA A 111 -3.59 7.70 -10.02
C ALA A 111 -3.15 6.30 -9.54
N ARG A 112 -4.09 5.38 -9.35
CA ARG A 112 -3.78 3.99 -8.96
C ARG A 112 -3.21 3.18 -10.14
N ALA A 113 -3.78 3.34 -11.33
CA ALA A 113 -3.31 2.67 -12.54
C ALA A 113 -1.88 3.10 -12.89
N LEU A 114 -1.60 4.41 -12.90
CA LEU A 114 -0.26 4.95 -13.17
C LEU A 114 0.78 4.51 -12.13
N ARG A 115 0.36 4.17 -10.91
CA ARG A 115 1.25 3.66 -9.86
C ARG A 115 1.62 2.19 -10.05
N ILE A 116 0.68 1.35 -10.47
CA ILE A 116 0.86 -0.11 -10.50
C ILE A 116 1.16 -0.61 -11.91
N VAL A 117 0.35 -0.22 -12.90
CA VAL A 117 0.34 -0.82 -14.24
C VAL A 117 1.70 -0.74 -14.94
N PRO A 118 2.40 0.42 -15.01
CA PRO A 118 3.65 0.49 -15.78
C PRO A 118 4.72 -0.48 -15.27
N LEU A 119 4.99 -0.45 -13.96
CA LEU A 119 6.00 -1.30 -13.35
C LEU A 119 5.59 -2.78 -13.32
N TYR A 120 4.30 -3.06 -13.12
CA TYR A 120 3.81 -4.43 -13.12
C TYR A 120 3.97 -5.09 -14.49
N TYR A 121 3.60 -4.41 -15.58
CA TYR A 121 3.77 -4.96 -16.92
C TYR A 121 5.24 -5.08 -17.34
N ILE A 122 6.13 -4.20 -16.87
CA ILE A 122 7.58 -4.38 -17.03
C ILE A 122 8.03 -5.66 -16.32
N ALA A 123 7.60 -5.89 -15.08
CA ALA A 123 7.94 -7.11 -14.34
C ALA A 123 7.40 -8.38 -15.02
N LEU A 124 6.19 -8.32 -15.59
CA LEU A 124 5.61 -9.41 -16.38
C LEU A 124 6.41 -9.67 -17.66
N LEU A 125 6.80 -8.62 -18.38
CA LEU A 125 7.64 -8.74 -19.59
C LEU A 125 8.99 -9.37 -19.25
N LEU A 126 9.67 -8.89 -18.21
CA LEU A 126 10.94 -9.48 -17.78
C LEU A 126 10.77 -10.94 -17.37
N THR A 127 9.70 -11.27 -16.64
CA THR A 127 9.42 -12.66 -16.27
C THR A 127 9.17 -13.53 -17.49
N TRP A 128 8.43 -13.04 -18.48
CA TRP A 128 8.20 -13.74 -19.74
C TRP A 128 9.51 -13.98 -20.50
N LEU A 129 10.36 -12.97 -20.64
CA LEU A 129 11.66 -13.08 -21.31
C LEU A 129 12.59 -14.07 -20.62
N LEU A 130 12.56 -14.13 -19.28
CA LEU A 130 13.43 -15.00 -18.49
C LEU A 130 12.92 -16.45 -18.37
N THR A 131 11.61 -16.68 -18.48
CA THR A 131 11.01 -18.01 -18.22
C THR A 131 10.34 -18.65 -19.43
N GLY A 132 9.98 -17.87 -20.46
CA GLY A 132 9.19 -18.33 -21.61
C GLY A 132 7.76 -18.75 -21.29
N ASN A 133 7.30 -18.59 -20.04
CA ASN A 133 6.01 -19.13 -19.57
C ASN A 133 4.83 -18.22 -19.94
N THR A 134 4.41 -18.27 -21.20
CA THR A 134 3.35 -17.43 -21.75
C THR A 134 2.01 -17.61 -21.03
N ALA A 135 1.63 -18.84 -20.68
CA ALA A 135 0.35 -19.12 -20.02
C ALA A 135 0.26 -18.45 -18.63
N THR A 136 1.32 -18.54 -17.83
CA THR A 136 1.36 -17.92 -16.50
C THR A 136 1.36 -16.40 -16.59
N VAL A 137 2.15 -15.84 -17.51
CA VAL A 137 2.23 -14.40 -17.73
C VAL A 137 0.89 -13.85 -18.24
N ALA A 138 0.22 -14.54 -19.15
CA ALA A 138 -1.10 -14.13 -19.64
C ALA A 138 -2.15 -14.07 -18.52
N ARG A 139 -2.17 -15.08 -17.64
CA ARG A 139 -3.04 -15.07 -16.45
C ARG A 139 -2.68 -13.93 -15.49
N ALA A 140 -1.39 -13.73 -15.22
CA ALA A 140 -0.91 -12.65 -14.36
C ALA A 140 -1.20 -11.25 -14.95
N ALA A 141 -1.17 -11.08 -16.27
CA ALA A 141 -1.53 -9.84 -16.96
C ALA A 141 -3.01 -9.46 -16.76
N LEU A 142 -3.87 -10.45 -16.51
CA LEU A 142 -5.27 -10.26 -16.13
C LEU A 142 -5.46 -10.08 -14.61
N PHE A 143 -4.38 -9.84 -13.86
CA PHE A 143 -4.37 -9.77 -12.40
C PHE A 143 -4.96 -11.02 -11.72
N GLN A 144 -4.82 -12.21 -12.36
CA GLN A 144 -5.17 -13.46 -11.71
C GLN A 144 -4.08 -13.92 -10.74
N PHE A 145 -4.50 -14.68 -9.73
CA PHE A 145 -3.57 -15.32 -8.81
C PHE A 145 -2.83 -16.46 -9.52
N VAL A 146 -1.51 -16.35 -9.61
CA VAL A 146 -0.62 -17.36 -10.22
C VAL A 146 0.28 -18.08 -9.21
N GLY A 147 0.24 -17.69 -7.93
CA GLY A 147 1.02 -18.32 -6.87
C GLY A 147 2.53 -18.36 -7.18
N PHE A 148 3.11 -19.56 -7.14
CA PHE A 148 4.54 -19.80 -7.39
C PHE A 148 4.84 -20.29 -8.82
N GLN A 149 3.89 -20.20 -9.76
CA GLN A 149 4.06 -20.73 -11.12
C GLN A 149 5.18 -20.07 -11.93
N ALA A 150 5.61 -18.87 -11.53
CA ALA A 150 6.79 -18.20 -12.09
C ALA A 150 7.78 -17.85 -10.97
N PHE A 151 8.07 -18.80 -10.07
CA PHE A 151 9.10 -18.64 -9.05
C PHE A 151 10.48 -18.40 -9.71
N PRO A 152 11.35 -17.51 -9.16
CA PRO A 152 11.18 -16.72 -7.94
C PRO A 152 10.44 -15.38 -8.12
N TYR A 153 10.10 -14.99 -9.36
CA TYR A 153 9.61 -13.66 -9.69
C TYR A 153 8.18 -13.37 -9.18
N SER A 154 7.33 -14.40 -9.11
CA SER A 154 5.90 -14.27 -8.78
C SER A 154 5.54 -14.30 -7.29
N VAL A 155 6.51 -14.56 -6.41
CA VAL A 155 6.28 -14.81 -4.96
C VAL A 155 5.44 -13.73 -4.28
N VAL A 156 5.60 -12.47 -4.68
CA VAL A 156 4.91 -11.31 -4.08
C VAL A 156 3.72 -10.80 -4.88
N TRP A 157 3.45 -11.32 -6.09
CA TRP A 157 2.43 -10.74 -6.99
C TRP A 157 1.01 -10.81 -6.43
N TRP A 158 0.74 -11.78 -5.55
CA TRP A 158 -0.55 -11.87 -4.85
C TRP A 158 -0.88 -10.58 -4.08
N THR A 159 0.13 -9.85 -3.57
CA THR A 159 -0.07 -8.60 -2.85
C THR A 159 -0.63 -7.51 -3.77
N LEU A 160 -0.11 -7.42 -5.00
CA LEU A 160 -0.57 -6.47 -6.01
C LEU A 160 -1.99 -6.78 -6.47
N VAL A 161 -2.30 -8.06 -6.71
CA VAL A 161 -3.66 -8.50 -7.07
C VAL A 161 -4.65 -8.12 -5.96
N THR A 162 -4.28 -8.37 -4.70
CA THR A 162 -5.09 -8.03 -3.53
C THR A 162 -5.26 -6.51 -3.38
N GLU A 163 -4.19 -5.74 -3.60
CA GLU A 163 -4.20 -4.28 -3.54
C GLU A 163 -5.14 -3.68 -4.61
N VAL A 164 -5.11 -4.20 -5.84
CA VAL A 164 -6.06 -3.79 -6.90
C VAL A 164 -7.50 -4.11 -6.51
N GLN A 165 -7.76 -5.26 -5.88
CA GLN A 165 -9.10 -5.58 -5.37
C GLN A 165 -9.54 -4.58 -4.29
N PHE A 166 -8.66 -4.19 -3.36
CA PHE A 166 -8.98 -3.12 -2.40
C PHE A 166 -9.26 -1.79 -3.09
N TYR A 167 -8.54 -1.46 -4.16
CA TYR A 167 -8.79 -0.23 -4.91
C TYR A 167 -10.17 -0.18 -5.54
N LEU A 168 -10.69 -1.33 -5.96
CA LEU A 168 -12.04 -1.46 -6.53
C LEU A 168 -13.12 -1.47 -5.44
N LEU A 169 -12.89 -2.18 -4.34
CA LEU A 169 -13.86 -2.33 -3.25
C LEU A 169 -14.04 -1.06 -2.42
N LEU A 170 -12.98 -0.29 -2.19
CA LEU A 170 -13.04 0.88 -1.32
C LEU A 170 -14.06 1.95 -1.80
N PRO A 171 -14.04 2.40 -3.08
CA PRO A 171 -15.04 3.36 -3.55
C PRO A 171 -16.47 2.82 -3.44
N VAL A 172 -16.68 1.53 -3.70
CA VAL A 172 -17.99 0.88 -3.55
C VAL A 172 -18.45 0.96 -2.09
N GLY A 173 -17.60 0.58 -1.14
CA GLY A 173 -17.89 0.66 0.29
C GLY A 173 -18.19 2.09 0.75
N MET A 174 -17.39 3.06 0.33
CA MET A 174 -17.56 4.48 0.69
C MET A 174 -18.86 5.07 0.13
N VAL A 175 -19.22 4.68 -1.09
CA VAL A 175 -20.46 5.12 -1.73
C VAL A 175 -21.68 4.47 -1.06
N LEU A 176 -21.64 3.18 -0.73
CA LEU A 176 -22.71 2.52 0.05
C LEU A 176 -22.88 3.16 1.43
N TRP A 177 -21.79 3.56 2.09
CA TRP A 177 -21.83 4.19 3.40
C TRP A 177 -22.50 5.58 3.42
N THR A 178 -22.33 6.33 2.33
CA THR A 178 -22.74 7.74 2.23
C THR A 178 -24.07 7.97 1.50
N ARG A 179 -24.59 7.00 0.73
CA ARG A 179 -25.80 7.16 -0.10
C ARG A 179 -27.15 7.14 0.64
N GLY A 180 -27.18 6.82 1.93
CA GLY A 180 -28.42 6.83 2.73
C GLY A 180 -28.53 5.66 3.70
N ARG A 181 -29.68 5.54 4.38
CA ARG A 181 -29.87 4.53 5.44
C ARG A 181 -29.78 3.09 4.93
N TRP A 182 -30.44 2.77 3.82
CA TRP A 182 -30.53 1.38 3.33
C TRP A 182 -29.21 0.87 2.75
N PRO A 183 -28.50 1.61 1.87
CA PRO A 183 -27.18 1.19 1.40
C PRO A 183 -26.16 1.05 2.53
N ARG A 184 -26.25 1.90 3.57
CA ARG A 184 -25.41 1.80 4.77
C ARG A 184 -25.71 0.54 5.57
N LEU A 185 -26.99 0.22 5.80
CA LEU A 185 -27.39 -1.02 6.47
C LEU A 185 -26.93 -2.26 5.70
N LEU A 186 -27.03 -2.24 4.37
CA LEU A 186 -26.48 -3.29 3.52
C LEU A 186 -24.95 -3.42 3.69
N CYS A 187 -24.23 -2.31 3.68
CA CYS A 187 -22.78 -2.30 3.90
C CYS A 187 -22.42 -2.90 5.28
N ILE A 188 -23.14 -2.52 6.34
CA ILE A 188 -22.96 -3.07 7.68
C ILE A 188 -23.27 -4.57 7.70
N ALA A 189 -24.39 -5.00 7.10
CA ALA A 189 -24.76 -6.41 7.03
C ALA A 189 -23.71 -7.25 6.29
N LEU A 190 -23.17 -6.75 5.18
CA LEU A 190 -22.09 -7.40 4.44
C LEU A 190 -20.80 -7.49 5.27
N LEU A 191 -20.44 -6.45 6.01
CA LEU A 191 -19.27 -6.46 6.91
C LEU A 191 -19.47 -7.43 8.08
N LEU A 192 -20.67 -7.50 8.66
CA LEU A 192 -20.99 -8.44 9.73
C LEU A 192 -20.98 -9.89 9.24
N ALA A 193 -21.59 -10.16 8.09
CA ALA A 193 -21.57 -11.49 7.45
C ALA A 193 -20.13 -11.91 7.12
N TRP A 194 -19.32 -10.99 6.57
CA TRP A 194 -17.90 -11.21 6.35
C TRP A 194 -17.16 -11.51 7.65
N ALA A 195 -17.38 -10.71 8.71
CA ALA A 195 -16.70 -10.88 10.00
C ALA A 195 -17.07 -12.21 10.67
N ALA A 196 -18.33 -12.62 10.61
CA ALA A 196 -18.80 -13.92 11.12
C ALA A 196 -18.15 -15.08 10.34
N CYS A 197 -18.12 -14.99 9.01
CA CYS A 197 -17.44 -15.98 8.16
C CYS A 197 -15.94 -16.05 8.45
N TYR A 198 -15.29 -14.89 8.60
CA TYR A 198 -13.87 -14.79 8.93
C TYR A 198 -13.58 -15.41 10.30
N ALA A 199 -14.35 -15.07 11.32
CA ALA A 199 -14.22 -15.63 12.66
C ALA A 199 -14.43 -17.15 12.64
N ASN A 200 -15.43 -17.65 11.90
CA ASN A 200 -15.65 -19.08 11.75
C ASN A 200 -14.45 -19.78 11.10
N LEU A 201 -13.88 -19.21 10.03
CA LEU A 201 -12.72 -19.77 9.33
C LEU A 201 -11.43 -19.72 10.16
N VAL A 202 -11.29 -18.76 11.07
CA VAL A 202 -10.15 -18.66 11.99
C VAL A 202 -10.31 -19.61 13.18
N LEU A 203 -11.49 -19.65 13.80
CA LEU A 203 -11.72 -20.42 15.02
C LEU A 203 -11.92 -21.92 14.75
N PHE A 204 -12.58 -22.26 13.64
CA PHE A 204 -13.01 -23.62 13.33
C PHE A 204 -12.50 -24.15 11.98
N GLY A 205 -11.83 -23.31 11.18
CA GLY A 205 -11.59 -23.59 9.76
C GLY A 205 -10.12 -23.58 9.31
N GLU A 206 -9.98 -23.58 7.98
CA GLU A 206 -8.71 -23.69 7.25
C GLU A 206 -7.76 -22.51 7.38
N LEU A 207 -8.12 -21.40 8.05
CA LEU A 207 -7.20 -20.25 8.16
C LEU A 207 -6.17 -20.45 9.29
N ALA A 208 -6.52 -21.25 10.30
CA ALA A 208 -5.60 -21.63 11.39
C ALA A 208 -4.70 -22.81 11.02
N SER A 209 -5.05 -23.58 9.99
CA SER A 209 -4.17 -24.62 9.43
C SER A 209 -3.54 -24.10 8.14
N ASP A 210 -2.28 -24.37 7.83
CA ASP A 210 -1.60 -23.89 6.60
C ASP A 210 -2.18 -24.44 5.27
N LYS A 211 -3.37 -25.04 5.30
CA LYS A 211 -3.95 -25.84 4.20
C LYS A 211 -4.42 -25.01 3.00
N SER A 212 -4.62 -23.68 3.11
CA SER A 212 -5.07 -22.85 1.98
C SER A 212 -4.25 -21.58 1.77
N PHE A 213 -3.18 -21.71 0.97
CA PHE A 213 -2.36 -20.57 0.50
C PHE A 213 -3.21 -19.52 -0.24
N LEU A 214 -4.19 -19.94 -1.03
CA LEU A 214 -5.06 -19.02 -1.77
C LEU A 214 -5.93 -18.18 -0.83
N LEU A 215 -6.54 -18.81 0.17
CA LEU A 215 -7.42 -18.13 1.10
C LEU A 215 -6.65 -17.13 1.97
N THR A 216 -5.51 -17.52 2.53
CA THR A 216 -4.67 -16.67 3.41
C THR A 216 -4.05 -15.46 2.70
N LYS A 217 -3.95 -15.51 1.37
CA LYS A 217 -3.44 -14.43 0.51
C LYS A 217 -4.54 -13.66 -0.23
N SER A 218 -5.80 -14.00 0.00
CA SER A 218 -6.94 -13.33 -0.63
C SER A 218 -7.29 -12.00 0.05
N VAL A 219 -8.08 -11.18 -0.65
CA VAL A 219 -8.70 -9.98 -0.08
C VAL A 219 -9.53 -10.29 1.15
N PHE A 220 -10.18 -11.46 1.20
CA PHE A 220 -10.99 -11.88 2.34
C PHE A 220 -10.16 -11.98 3.62
N ALA A 221 -8.99 -12.64 3.54
CA ALA A 221 -8.12 -12.83 4.70
C ALA A 221 -7.33 -11.57 5.07
N ARG A 222 -7.07 -10.68 4.10
CA ARG A 222 -6.29 -9.44 4.30
C ARG A 222 -7.14 -8.20 4.59
N ALA A 223 -8.45 -8.30 4.40
CA ALA A 223 -9.41 -7.25 4.72
C ALA A 223 -9.29 -6.68 6.16
N PRO A 224 -9.00 -7.47 7.23
CA PRO A 224 -8.87 -6.90 8.57
C PRO A 224 -7.79 -5.82 8.64
N ALA A 225 -6.62 -6.05 8.04
CA ALA A 225 -5.52 -5.09 8.01
C ALA A 225 -5.93 -3.80 7.29
N PHE A 226 -6.58 -3.92 6.14
CA PHE A 226 -7.07 -2.78 5.37
C PHE A 226 -8.14 -1.99 6.14
N LEU A 227 -9.10 -2.68 6.76
CA LEU A 227 -10.16 -2.07 7.58
C LEU A 227 -9.61 -1.36 8.81
N VAL A 228 -8.61 -1.93 9.49
CA VAL A 228 -7.89 -1.26 10.59
C VAL A 228 -7.31 0.07 10.10
N GLY A 229 -6.75 0.12 8.89
CA GLY A 229 -6.30 1.35 8.26
C GLY A 229 -7.42 2.39 8.10
N ILE A 230 -8.59 1.98 7.60
CA ILE A 230 -9.76 2.86 7.43
C ILE A 230 -10.24 3.40 8.77
N VAL A 231 -10.38 2.53 9.78
CA VAL A 231 -10.81 2.91 11.13
C VAL A 231 -9.82 3.88 11.75
N THR A 232 -8.52 3.62 11.60
CA THR A 232 -7.47 4.52 12.10
C THR A 232 -7.53 5.89 11.44
N ALA A 233 -7.80 5.97 10.13
CA ALA A 233 -8.01 7.25 9.44
C ALA A 233 -9.24 8.00 9.96
N ALA A 234 -10.33 7.29 10.26
CA ALA A 234 -11.53 7.90 10.83
C ALA A 234 -11.29 8.43 12.25
N ILE A 235 -10.57 7.68 13.10
CA ILE A 235 -10.19 8.13 14.45
C ILE A 235 -9.27 9.34 14.36
N TRP A 236 -8.25 9.29 13.51
CA TRP A 236 -7.31 10.39 13.27
C TRP A 236 -8.03 11.69 12.89
N LEU A 237 -9.02 11.63 11.99
CA LEU A 237 -9.80 12.81 11.61
C LEU A 237 -10.62 13.38 12.77
N ARG A 238 -11.21 12.52 13.62
CA ARG A 238 -11.96 12.96 14.80
C ARG A 238 -11.05 13.65 15.82
N LEU A 239 -9.87 13.11 16.05
CA LEU A 239 -8.88 13.69 16.97
C LEU A 239 -8.42 15.08 16.49
N LEU A 240 -8.27 15.29 15.18
CA LEU A 240 -7.94 16.61 14.63
C LEU A 240 -9.07 17.65 14.73
N GLN A 241 -10.31 17.19 14.89
CA GLN A 241 -11.49 18.06 14.99
C GLN A 241 -11.93 18.30 16.45
N ALA A 242 -11.34 17.59 17.41
CA ALA A 242 -11.63 17.79 18.82
C ALA A 242 -11.10 19.16 19.28
N PRO A 243 -11.89 19.96 20.02
CA PRO A 243 -11.35 21.17 20.65
C PRO A 243 -10.24 20.78 21.64
N ALA A 244 -9.13 21.51 21.60
CA ALA A 244 -7.97 21.32 22.48
C ALA A 244 -8.32 21.61 23.95
#